data_AF-A0A8H3WZV1-F1
#
_entry.id   AF-A0A8H3WZV1-F1
#
_cell.length_a   1.000
_cell.length_b   1.000
_cell.length_c   1.000
_cell.angle_alpha   90.00
_cell.angle_beta   90.00
_cell.angle_gamma   90.00
#
_symmetry.space_group_name_H-M   'P 1'
#
loop_
_entity.id
_entity.type
_entity.pdbx_description
1 polymer ?
#
loop_
_entity_poly.entity_id
_entity_poly.type
_entity_poly.pdbx_seq_one_letter_code
_entity_poly.pdbx_strand_id
1 'polypeptide(L)'
;MELVRYLIKDATSNPLKRITRREDKNPIEEEEAECSKKYKVSGNFKLPLNRLTGQHFPEYRTKRSACLWCRYMRKKNNLPYLQNPPQSNIYCSECGVALCCNNQRSSCFKDFHTIE
;
A
#
# COMPACT_ATOMS: atom_id res chain seq x y z
N MET A 1 -17.30 -41.34 38.90
CA MET A 1 -15.83 -41.27 38.81
C MET A 1 -15.39 -42.27 37.77
N GLU A 2 -14.89 -41.81 36.62
CA GLU A 2 -13.81 -42.50 35.92
C GLU A 2 -13.19 -41.55 34.91
N LEU A 3 -11.87 -41.42 35.00
CA LEU A 3 -11.03 -40.46 34.33
C LEU A 3 -9.89 -41.31 33.78
N VAL A 4 -9.91 -41.68 32.50
CA VAL A 4 -8.75 -42.33 31.87
C VAL A 4 -8.52 -41.76 30.47
N ARG A 5 -7.23 -41.55 30.24
CA ARG A 5 -6.55 -40.65 29.33
C ARG A 5 -6.21 -41.31 27.99
N TYR A 6 -6.10 -40.43 26.98
CA TYR A 6 -5.16 -40.47 25.85
C TYR A 6 -5.28 -41.59 24.81
N LEU A 7 -5.30 -41.21 23.53
CA LEU A 7 -4.14 -41.28 22.63
C LEU A 7 -4.47 -40.54 21.31
N ILE A 8 -3.73 -39.48 21.03
CA ILE A 8 -3.71 -38.81 19.72
C ILE A 8 -3.03 -39.77 18.74
N LYS A 9 -3.71 -40.12 17.64
CA LYS A 9 -3.11 -40.79 16.49
C LYS A 9 -2.98 -39.78 15.36
N ASP A 10 -1.74 -39.54 14.98
CA ASP A 10 -1.32 -38.71 13.87
C ASP A 10 -1.71 -39.27 12.50
N ALA A 11 -1.69 -38.34 11.55
CA ALA A 11 -1.28 -38.50 10.16
C ALA A 11 -2.25 -39.10 9.13
N THR A 12 -2.57 -38.19 8.20
CA THR A 12 -2.55 -38.31 6.73
C THR A 12 -3.81 -38.75 5.96
N SER A 13 -4.12 -37.84 5.01
CA SER A 13 -4.79 -38.03 3.71
C SER A 13 -6.32 -38.05 3.64
N ASN A 14 -6.91 -36.92 3.25
CA ASN A 14 -7.94 -36.92 2.21
C ASN A 14 -8.06 -35.55 1.51
N PRO A 15 -8.31 -35.52 0.19
CA PRO A 15 -7.95 -34.39 -0.69
C PRO A 15 -8.96 -33.23 -0.64
N LEU A 16 -8.43 -32.01 -0.75
CA LEU A 16 -9.21 -30.79 -0.98
C LEU A 16 -10.02 -30.92 -2.28
N LYS A 17 -11.32 -31.14 -2.15
CA LYS A 17 -12.27 -31.05 -3.27
C LYS A 17 -12.36 -29.59 -3.71
N ARG A 18 -11.93 -29.35 -4.95
CA ARG A 18 -11.99 -28.09 -5.69
C ARG A 18 -13.46 -27.72 -5.91
N ILE A 19 -13.99 -26.77 -5.14
CA ILE A 19 -15.30 -26.16 -5.42
C ILE A 19 -15.05 -24.87 -6.19
N THR A 20 -15.26 -24.92 -7.51
CA THR A 20 -15.38 -23.74 -8.37
C THR A 20 -16.80 -23.19 -8.22
N ARG A 21 -16.98 -22.06 -7.52
CA ARG A 21 -18.24 -21.29 -7.58
C ARG A 21 -18.14 -20.27 -8.70
N ARG A 22 -19.06 -20.39 -9.67
CA ARG A 22 -19.30 -19.42 -10.74
C ARG A 22 -19.91 -18.15 -10.16
N GLU A 23 -19.60 -17.06 -10.83
CA GLU A 23 -19.85 -15.66 -10.49
C GLU A 23 -21.34 -15.31 -10.61
N ASP A 24 -21.94 -14.81 -9.53
CA ASP A 24 -23.12 -13.95 -9.62
C ASP A 24 -22.64 -12.51 -9.49
N LYS A 25 -22.64 -11.80 -10.63
CA LYS A 25 -22.33 -10.37 -10.72
C LYS A 25 -23.47 -9.60 -10.06
N ASN A 26 -23.18 -8.96 -8.93
CA ASN A 26 -23.97 -7.82 -8.46
C ASN A 26 -23.30 -6.54 -8.99
N PRO A 27 -23.96 -5.75 -9.87
CA PRO A 27 -23.41 -4.51 -10.37
C PRO A 27 -24.07 -3.33 -9.65
N ILE A 28 -23.73 -3.08 -8.39
CA ILE A 28 -23.88 -1.74 -7.77
C ILE A 28 -22.77 -1.57 -6.73
N GLU A 29 -21.94 -0.55 -6.94
CA GLU A 29 -21.19 0.31 -5.99
C GLU A 29 -20.23 1.09 -6.91
N GLU A 30 -20.77 2.09 -7.61
CA GLU A 30 -20.72 3.50 -7.22
C GLU A 30 -19.35 4.14 -7.51
N GLU A 31 -19.44 5.29 -8.16
CA GLU A 31 -18.34 6.10 -8.64
C GLU A 31 -17.37 6.49 -7.52
N GLU A 32 -16.17 5.94 -7.51
CA GLU A 32 -14.99 6.66 -7.00
C GLU A 32 -14.20 7.19 -8.19
N ALA A 33 -14.79 8.20 -8.85
CA ALA A 33 -14.07 9.07 -9.74
C ALA A 33 -13.19 10.04 -8.93
N GLU A 34 -12.12 9.54 -8.29
CA GLU A 34 -11.08 10.42 -7.77
C GLU A 34 -9.74 10.14 -8.43
N CYS A 35 -9.40 11.10 -9.30
CA CYS A 35 -8.21 11.22 -10.09
C CYS A 35 -6.94 11.01 -9.24
N SER A 36 -6.53 9.75 -9.13
CA SER A 36 -5.22 9.38 -8.61
C SER A 36 -4.18 9.93 -9.59
N LYS A 37 -3.73 11.18 -9.40
CA LYS A 37 -2.68 11.79 -10.21
C LYS A 37 -1.47 10.85 -10.19
N LYS A 38 -1.19 10.19 -11.32
CA LYS A 38 -0.08 9.24 -11.42
C LYS A 38 1.22 10.02 -11.60
N TYR A 39 1.91 10.29 -10.51
CA TYR A 39 3.22 10.93 -10.56
C TYR A 39 4.29 9.97 -11.10
N LYS A 40 4.95 10.38 -12.19
CA LYS A 40 6.17 9.75 -12.71
C LYS A 40 7.38 10.60 -12.31
N VAL A 41 8.30 10.02 -11.54
CA VAL A 41 9.54 10.69 -11.13
C VAL A 41 10.57 10.61 -12.27
N SER A 42 10.57 11.60 -13.18
CA SER A 42 11.51 11.76 -14.30
C SER A 42 12.70 12.67 -13.94
N GLY A 43 13.65 12.88 -14.86
CA GLY A 43 14.86 13.71 -14.67
C GLY A 43 14.58 15.08 -14.04
N ASN A 44 13.56 15.74 -14.56
CA ASN A 44 13.17 17.10 -14.19
C ASN A 44 11.95 17.11 -13.24
N PHE A 45 11.73 16.03 -12.51
CA PHE A 45 10.57 15.92 -11.63
C PHE A 45 10.66 16.91 -10.47
N LYS A 46 9.63 17.75 -10.34
CA LYS A 46 9.43 18.64 -9.20
C LYS A 46 8.36 18.05 -8.30
N LEU A 47 8.58 18.15 -7.00
CA LEU A 47 7.59 17.74 -6.01
C LEU A 47 6.34 18.63 -6.14
N PRO A 48 5.13 18.07 -5.91
CA PRO A 48 3.91 18.86 -5.87
C PRO A 48 4.01 19.96 -4.81
N LEU A 49 3.73 21.21 -5.17
CA LEU A 49 3.80 22.34 -4.23
C LEU A 49 2.73 22.24 -3.15
N ASN A 50 1.58 21.67 -3.48
CA ASN A 50 0.49 21.47 -2.53
C ASN A 50 0.87 20.53 -1.38
N ARG A 51 2.00 19.82 -1.44
CA ARG A 51 2.49 19.00 -0.31
C ARG A 51 2.83 19.81 0.95
N LEU A 52 3.00 21.13 0.82
CA LEU A 52 3.38 22.01 1.93
C LEU A 52 2.22 22.87 2.43
N THR A 53 1.04 22.73 1.82
CA THR A 53 -0.09 23.62 2.04
C THR A 53 -1.36 22.81 2.19
N GLY A 54 -2.21 23.18 3.15
CA GLY A 54 -3.47 22.50 3.39
C GLY A 54 -3.36 21.41 4.45
N GLN A 55 -4.43 20.64 4.61
CA GLN A 55 -4.52 19.59 5.62
C GLN A 55 -4.34 18.22 4.95
N HIS A 56 -3.23 17.57 5.26
CA HIS A 56 -2.89 16.29 4.65
C HIS A 56 -3.35 15.13 5.54
N PHE A 57 -4.36 14.40 5.07
CA PHE A 57 -4.87 13.21 5.76
C PHE A 57 -4.47 11.92 5.05
N PRO A 58 -4.12 10.86 5.81
CA PRO A 58 -3.89 9.55 5.25
C PRO A 58 -5.22 8.89 4.88
N GLU A 59 -5.33 8.45 3.64
CA GLU A 59 -6.47 7.74 3.09
C GLU A 59 -6.01 6.33 2.67
N TYR A 60 -6.78 5.30 3.02
CA TYR A 60 -6.47 3.94 2.62
C TYR A 60 -7.11 3.64 1.25
N ARG A 61 -6.32 3.12 0.31
CA ARG A 61 -6.81 2.63 -0.99
C ARG A 61 -6.48 1.16 -1.18
N THR A 62 -7.42 0.42 -1.78
CA THR A 62 -7.25 -1.01 -2.09
C THR A 62 -6.07 -1.28 -3.02
N LYS A 63 -5.87 -0.40 -4.01
CA LYS A 63 -4.76 -0.49 -4.96
C LYS A 63 -3.48 0.05 -4.35
N ARG A 64 -2.44 -0.78 -4.34
CA ARG A 64 -1.08 -0.39 -3.93
C ARG A 64 -0.40 0.39 -5.03
N SER A 65 0.36 1.41 -4.64
CA SER A 65 1.29 2.09 -5.54
C SER A 65 2.63 2.34 -4.85
N ALA A 66 3.66 2.59 -5.66
CA ALA A 66 4.98 2.89 -5.16
C ALA A 66 5.00 4.21 -4.39
N CYS A 67 5.70 4.21 -3.25
CA CYS A 67 5.89 5.41 -2.43
C CYS A 67 6.62 6.49 -3.24
N LEU A 68 5.96 7.64 -3.42
CA LEU A 68 6.51 8.76 -4.18
C LEU A 68 7.77 9.31 -3.50
N TRP A 69 7.74 9.46 -2.18
CA TRP A 69 8.87 9.99 -1.41
C TRP A 69 10.09 9.08 -1.46
N CYS A 70 9.92 7.76 -1.31
CA CYS A 70 11.04 6.82 -1.47
C CYS A 70 11.67 6.90 -2.87
N ARG A 71 10.84 7.01 -3.92
CA ARG A 71 11.34 7.16 -5.29
C ARG A 71 12.12 8.46 -5.45
N TYR A 72 11.57 9.56 -4.94
CA TYR A 72 12.20 10.86 -4.98
C TYR A 72 13.55 10.87 -4.24
N MET A 73 13.59 10.41 -2.99
CA MET A 73 14.82 10.39 -2.19
C MET A 73 15.91 9.51 -2.78
N ARG A 74 15.57 8.33 -3.31
CA ARG A 74 16.55 7.49 -4.01
C ARG A 74 17.16 8.20 -5.20
N LYS A 75 16.34 8.93 -5.96
CA LYS A 75 16.82 9.73 -7.08
C LYS A 75 17.67 10.92 -6.63
N LYS A 76 17.21 11.70 -5.64
CA LYS A 76 17.95 12.82 -5.04
C LYS A 76 19.34 12.38 -4.57
N ASN A 77 19.45 11.16 -4.05
CA ASN A 77 20.68 10.57 -3.53
C ASN A 77 21.46 9.74 -4.57
N ASN A 78 21.09 9.76 -5.86
CA ASN A 78 21.73 8.98 -6.93
C ASN A 78 21.87 7.47 -6.63
N LEU A 79 20.90 6.90 -5.90
CA LEU A 79 20.88 5.47 -5.58
C LEU A 79 20.43 4.64 -6.79
N PRO A 80 20.93 3.40 -6.95
CA PRO A 80 20.63 2.54 -8.10
C PRO A 80 19.12 2.30 -8.27
N TYR A 81 18.63 2.02 -9.46
CA TYR A 81 17.21 1.72 -9.67
C TYR A 81 16.73 0.51 -8.83
N LEU A 82 15.48 0.55 -8.35
CA LEU A 82 14.86 -0.59 -7.67
C LEU A 82 13.72 -1.10 -8.53
N GLN A 83 13.79 -2.36 -8.95
CA GLN A 83 12.73 -3.02 -9.71
C GLN A 83 11.37 -2.91 -9.00
N ASN A 84 11.38 -3.10 -7.68
CA ASN A 84 10.19 -3.13 -6.82
C ASN A 84 10.31 -2.08 -5.71
N PRO A 85 10.06 -0.78 -6.00
CA PRO A 85 10.06 0.28 -5.00
C PRO A 85 9.08 -0.05 -3.85
N PRO A 86 9.35 0.41 -2.62
CA PRO A 86 8.42 0.27 -1.50
C PRO A 86 7.01 0.70 -1.92
N GLN A 87 6.02 -0.17 -1.71
CA GLN A 87 4.63 0.07 -2.09
C GLN A 87 3.76 0.34 -0.87
N SER A 88 2.81 1.27 -1.02
CA SER A 88 1.88 1.68 0.03
C SER A 88 0.43 1.62 -0.44
N ASN A 89 -0.47 1.30 0.49
CA ASN A 89 -1.92 1.50 0.39
C ASN A 89 -2.36 2.85 0.98
N ILE A 90 -1.44 3.57 1.63
CA ILE A 90 -1.73 4.86 2.26
C ILE A 90 -1.43 5.95 1.24
N TYR A 91 -2.45 6.76 0.99
CA TYR A 91 -2.41 7.91 0.11
C TYR A 91 -2.60 9.19 0.92
N CYS A 92 -2.08 10.30 0.43
CA CYS A 92 -2.52 11.61 0.93
C CYS A 92 -3.74 12.05 0.14
N SER A 93 -4.83 12.39 0.83
CA SER A 93 -6.09 12.86 0.24
C SER A 93 -5.87 14.06 -0.70
N GLU A 94 -5.14 15.07 -0.23
CA GLU A 94 -4.87 16.31 -0.98
C GLU A 94 -3.87 16.13 -2.14
N CYS A 95 -2.82 15.34 -1.91
CA CYS A 95 -1.74 15.21 -2.88
C CYS A 95 -2.02 14.13 -3.94
N GLY A 96 -2.89 13.16 -3.61
CA GLY A 96 -3.18 11.98 -4.44
C GLY A 96 -2.00 11.03 -4.60
N VAL A 97 -1.03 11.06 -3.67
CA VAL A 97 0.23 10.30 -3.76
C VAL A 97 0.27 9.17 -2.74
N ALA A 98 0.78 8.01 -3.14
CA ALA A 98 1.07 6.92 -2.23
C ALA A 98 2.33 7.24 -1.41
N LEU A 99 2.23 7.12 -0.08
CA LEU A 99 3.31 7.39 0.86
C LEU A 99 3.39 6.25 1.88
N CYS A 100 4.62 5.81 2.16
CA CYS A 100 4.86 4.75 3.12
C CYS A 100 4.68 5.27 4.57
N CYS A 101 4.11 4.44 5.44
CA CYS A 101 4.26 4.61 6.88
C CYS A 101 5.18 3.48 7.37
N ASN A 102 6.47 3.78 7.54
CA ASN A 102 7.39 2.85 8.16
C ASN A 102 7.49 3.19 9.65
N ASN A 103 7.39 2.19 10.52
CA ASN A 103 7.51 2.36 11.97
C ASN A 103 8.99 2.33 12.44
N GLN A 104 9.91 1.84 11.61
CA GLN A 104 11.34 1.73 11.93
C GLN A 104 12.17 2.92 11.40
N ARG A 105 11.58 3.79 10.57
CA ARG A 105 12.18 5.01 10.04
C ARG A 105 11.19 6.17 10.23
N SER A 106 11.62 7.39 9.93
CA SER A 106 10.67 8.50 9.75
C SER A 106 9.59 8.11 8.73
N SER A 107 8.34 8.48 9.01
CA SER A 107 7.21 8.15 8.14
C SER A 107 7.33 8.96 6.85
N CYS A 108 7.36 8.29 5.69
CA CYS A 108 7.37 8.99 4.41
C CYS A 108 6.18 9.96 4.28
N PHE A 109 5.06 9.65 4.92
CA PHE A 109 3.91 10.54 4.95
C PHE A 109 4.24 11.85 5.67
N LYS A 110 4.92 11.80 6.81
CA LYS A 110 5.30 13.00 7.55
C LYS A 110 6.36 13.79 6.79
N ASP A 111 7.44 13.12 6.39
CA ASP A 111 8.60 13.75 5.73
C ASP A 111 8.24 14.44 4.41
N PHE A 112 7.31 13.85 3.66
CA PHE A 112 6.85 14.42 2.39
C PHE A 112 6.12 15.75 2.58
N HIS A 113 5.47 15.98 3.72
CA HIS A 113 4.71 17.20 4.01
C HIS A 113 5.47 18.19 4.91
N THR A 114 6.71 17.89 5.28
CA THR A 114 7.58 18.83 5.99
C THR A 114 8.47 19.59 5.01
N ILE A 115 8.66 20.87 5.30
CA ILE A 115 9.73 21.69 4.71
C ILE A 115 11.00 21.31 5.48
N GLU A 116 11.98 20.71 4.80
CA GLU A 116 13.37 20.74 5.29
C GLU A 116 13.89 22.18 5.19
#